data_AF-A0A4C1Z6J6-F1
#
_entry.id   AF-A0A4C1Z6J6-F1
#
_cell.length_a   1.000
_cell.length_b   1.000
_cell.length_c   1.000
_cell.angle_alpha   90.00
_cell.angle_beta   90.00
_cell.angle_gamma   90.00
#
_symmetry.space_group_name_H-M   'P 1'
#
loop_
_entity.id
_entity.type
_entity.pdbx_description
1 polymer ?
#
loop_
_entity_poly.entity_id
_entity_poly.type
_entity_poly.pdbx_seq_one_letter_code
_entity_poly.pdbx_strand_id
1 'polypeptide(L)'
;MKRECKSIAAECLQSLYEIVLALSDSRSRHKYNLEAERTKHAQELVRIERAHNKDLTNVVKTLTEELSQAREDVRKSLDETKSIRDWLGYETEESKETNKDVKKRLLDIETSLREIKMEKSKTKVESVTPSTKKMETDIKTLSAQLEELRTKWGALKNETSRTLETSNKTLHEIKNLPKQLSANEKVEEQLKAVQSAVENVSERLNSARDPVVQIDLHEQLQPLQEKMEAMSSAMKTMRDKRAQTPPTPGRNLERELAEAHKKLTNPKPSYAEAAAKSPTPQPNHTLIVSSKDKTHTGEHVLQIIREAIDTKKSGAKVERVRKARNQKVILKCSTKEDMEAIQNKMRSRKEIKVEAAKAANPCSS
;
A
#
# COMPACT_ATOMS: atom_id res chain seq x y z
N MET A 1 84.77 -6.02 11.52
CA MET A 1 84.01 -4.80 11.86
C MET A 1 83.59 -3.94 10.68
N LYS A 2 84.43 -3.10 10.04
CA LYS A 2 83.95 -2.15 9.00
C LYS A 2 83.27 -2.81 7.76
N ARG A 3 83.61 -4.05 7.43
CA ARG A 3 83.01 -4.80 6.30
C ARG A 3 81.66 -5.42 6.66
N GLU A 4 81.54 -6.02 7.84
CA GLU A 4 80.29 -6.63 8.32
C GLU A 4 79.20 -5.58 8.55
N CYS A 5 79.54 -4.42 9.16
CA CYS A 5 78.57 -3.34 9.33
C CYS A 5 78.03 -2.82 7.99
N LYS A 6 78.86 -2.82 6.94
CA LYS A 6 78.41 -2.44 5.59
C LYS A 6 77.50 -3.49 4.95
N SER A 7 77.77 -4.79 5.16
CA SER A 7 76.91 -5.88 4.67
C SER A 7 75.54 -5.82 5.31
N ILE A 8 75.48 -5.71 6.64
CA ILE A 8 74.23 -5.63 7.39
C ILE A 8 73.42 -4.40 6.97
N ALA A 9 74.08 -3.24 6.82
CA ALA A 9 73.40 -2.05 6.34
C ALA A 9 72.83 -2.22 4.91
N ALA A 10 73.56 -2.89 4.01
CA ALA A 10 73.08 -3.18 2.67
C ALA A 10 71.88 -4.14 2.67
N GLU A 11 71.91 -5.19 3.49
CA GLU A 11 70.80 -6.13 3.66
C GLU A 11 69.55 -5.45 4.24
N CYS A 12 69.72 -4.60 5.26
CA CYS A 12 68.61 -3.81 5.81
C CYS A 12 68.00 -2.86 4.77
N LEU A 13 68.83 -2.20 3.96
CA LEU A 13 68.34 -1.32 2.90
C LEU A 13 67.63 -2.10 1.78
N GLN A 14 68.14 -3.28 1.42
CA GLN A 14 67.51 -4.17 0.45
C GLN A 14 66.14 -4.66 0.95
N SER A 15 66.07 -5.12 2.20
CA SER A 15 64.80 -5.54 2.82
C SER A 15 63.79 -4.39 2.88
N LEU A 16 64.22 -3.18 3.24
CA LEU A 16 63.36 -2.00 3.23
C LEU A 16 62.85 -1.68 1.82
N TYR A 17 63.71 -1.77 0.80
CA TYR A 17 63.33 -1.56 -0.58
C TYR A 17 62.25 -2.56 -1.05
N GLU A 18 62.43 -3.84 -0.74
CA GLU A 18 61.45 -4.88 -1.05
C GLU A 18 60.10 -4.66 -0.36
N ILE A 19 60.12 -4.27 0.93
CA ILE A 19 58.89 -3.93 1.66
C ILE A 19 58.18 -2.73 1.02
N VAL A 20 58.91 -1.68 0.64
CA VAL A 20 58.33 -0.49 -0.01
C VAL A 20 57.70 -0.84 -1.36
N LEU A 21 58.34 -1.72 -2.15
CA LEU A 21 57.76 -2.22 -3.40
C LEU A 21 56.49 -3.04 -3.14
N ALA A 22 56.53 -4.00 -2.21
CA ALA A 22 55.37 -4.82 -1.86
C ALA A 22 54.19 -3.99 -1.35
N LEU A 23 54.45 -2.95 -0.56
CA LEU A 23 53.43 -2.00 -0.10
C LEU A 23 52.87 -1.16 -1.26
N SER A 24 53.71 -0.75 -2.20
CA SER A 24 53.29 0.00 -3.40
C SER A 24 52.39 -0.84 -4.30
N ASP A 25 52.74 -2.10 -4.52
CA ASP A 25 51.93 -3.07 -5.27
C ASP A 25 50.61 -3.37 -4.57
N SER A 26 50.64 -3.63 -3.25
CA SER A 26 49.44 -3.89 -2.45
C SER A 26 48.48 -2.70 -2.50
N ARG A 27 48.98 -1.48 -2.34
CA ARG A 27 48.18 -0.25 -2.45
C ARG A 27 47.56 -0.09 -3.84
N SER A 28 48.32 -0.40 -4.89
CA SER A 28 47.85 -0.31 -6.28
C SER A 28 46.72 -1.31 -6.56
N ARG A 29 46.86 -2.56 -6.09
CA ARG A 29 45.79 -3.58 -6.17
C ARG A 29 44.56 -3.18 -5.36
N HIS A 30 44.74 -2.67 -4.15
CA HIS A 30 43.63 -2.20 -3.34
C HIS A 30 42.85 -1.07 -4.03
N LYS A 31 43.56 -0.09 -4.61
CA LYS A 31 42.95 0.99 -5.38
C LYS A 31 42.17 0.45 -6.59
N TYR A 32 42.77 -0.45 -7.36
CA TYR A 32 42.13 -1.08 -8.51
C TYR A 32 40.86 -1.84 -8.10
N ASN A 33 40.93 -2.66 -7.04
CA ASN A 33 39.78 -3.41 -6.53
C ASN A 33 38.66 -2.48 -6.06
N LEU A 34 39.00 -1.36 -5.40
CA LEU A 34 38.01 -0.36 -4.98
C LEU A 34 37.31 0.29 -6.19
N GLU A 35 38.06 0.61 -7.25
CA GLU A 35 37.51 1.13 -8.50
C GLU A 35 36.64 0.09 -9.22
N ALA A 36 37.07 -1.18 -9.25
CA ALA A 36 36.31 -2.28 -9.83
C ALA A 36 34.99 -2.56 -9.08
N GLU A 37 34.98 -2.52 -7.76
CA GLU A 37 33.75 -2.68 -6.98
C GLU A 37 32.81 -1.47 -7.14
N ARG A 38 33.35 -0.26 -7.25
CA ARG A 38 32.56 0.94 -7.56
C ARG A 38 31.88 0.83 -8.92
N THR A 39 32.59 0.35 -9.96
CA THR A 39 32.00 0.21 -11.29
C THR A 39 30.97 -0.91 -11.35
N LYS A 40 31.19 -2.05 -10.70
CA LYS A 40 30.19 -3.12 -10.56
C LYS A 40 28.92 -2.62 -9.87
N HIS A 41 29.06 -1.90 -8.75
CA HIS A 41 27.90 -1.37 -8.04
C HIS A 41 27.11 -0.36 -8.90
N ALA A 42 27.80 0.52 -9.63
CA ALA A 42 27.16 1.43 -10.55
C ALA A 42 26.42 0.71 -11.68
N GLN A 43 27.00 -0.35 -12.25
CA GLN A 43 26.35 -1.17 -13.27
C GLN A 43 25.12 -1.91 -12.73
N GLU A 44 25.19 -2.44 -11.51
CA GLU A 44 24.08 -3.14 -10.88
C GLU A 44 22.92 -2.19 -10.58
N LEU A 45 23.20 -0.98 -10.09
CA LEU A 45 22.17 0.05 -9.92
C LEU A 45 21.45 0.36 -11.24
N VAL A 46 22.20 0.57 -12.32
CA VAL A 46 21.61 0.82 -13.65
C VAL A 46 20.80 -0.38 -14.13
N ARG A 47 21.25 -1.61 -13.87
CA ARG A 47 20.52 -2.83 -14.24
C ARG A 47 19.19 -2.92 -13.50
N ILE A 48 19.19 -2.69 -12.20
CA ILE A 48 17.99 -2.69 -11.35
C ILE A 48 17.03 -1.57 -11.80
N GLU A 49 17.53 -0.36 -12.03
CA GLU A 49 16.72 0.76 -12.51
C GLU A 49 16.06 0.46 -13.86
N ARG A 50 16.80 -0.16 -14.80
CA ARG A 50 16.25 -0.57 -16.10
C ARG A 50 15.19 -1.67 -15.95
N ALA A 51 15.42 -2.64 -15.06
CA ALA A 51 14.44 -3.69 -14.79
C ALA A 51 13.16 -3.09 -14.21
N HIS A 52 13.26 -2.27 -13.16
CA HIS A 52 12.10 -1.59 -12.56
C HIS A 52 11.37 -0.67 -13.55
N ASN A 53 12.09 0.08 -14.38
CA ASN A 53 11.45 0.92 -15.41
C ASN A 53 10.70 0.08 -16.44
N LYS A 54 11.23 -1.08 -16.81
CA LYS A 54 10.55 -2.02 -17.71
C LYS A 54 9.29 -2.57 -17.06
N ASP A 55 9.35 -2.97 -15.80
CA ASP A 55 8.21 -3.49 -15.04
C ASP A 55 7.13 -2.41 -14.87
N LEU A 56 7.52 -1.18 -14.53
CA LEU A 56 6.61 -0.03 -14.45
C LEU A 56 5.92 0.22 -15.79
N THR A 57 6.66 0.19 -16.89
CA THR A 57 6.12 0.38 -18.24
C THR A 57 5.12 -0.73 -18.60
N ASN A 58 5.44 -1.98 -18.26
CA ASN A 58 4.53 -3.11 -18.49
C ASN A 58 3.25 -2.96 -17.67
N VAL A 59 3.35 -2.62 -16.37
CA VAL A 59 2.19 -2.40 -15.51
C VAL A 59 1.30 -1.27 -16.04
N VAL A 60 1.90 -0.14 -16.42
CA VAL A 60 1.15 1.00 -16.99
C VAL A 60 0.46 0.58 -18.29
N LYS A 61 1.14 -0.17 -19.15
CA LYS A 61 0.57 -0.68 -20.40
C LYS A 61 -0.63 -1.60 -20.13
N THR A 62 -0.46 -2.60 -19.26
CA THR A 62 -1.54 -3.53 -18.89
C THR A 62 -2.74 -2.80 -18.30
N LEU A 63 -2.52 -1.89 -17.34
CA LEU A 63 -3.60 -1.11 -16.73
C LEU A 63 -4.31 -0.21 -17.77
N THR A 64 -3.57 0.33 -18.73
CA THR A 64 -4.16 1.13 -19.82
C THR A 64 -5.03 0.28 -20.73
N GLU A 65 -4.58 -0.93 -21.07
CA GLU A 65 -5.34 -1.90 -21.86
C GLU A 65 -6.61 -2.35 -21.11
N GLU A 66 -6.50 -2.72 -19.84
CA GLU A 66 -7.65 -3.07 -18.99
C GLU A 66 -8.66 -1.94 -18.86
N LEU A 67 -8.20 -0.69 -18.63
CA LEU A 67 -9.08 0.48 -18.60
C LEU A 67 -9.76 0.75 -19.94
N SER A 68 -9.06 0.51 -21.06
CA SER A 68 -9.65 0.67 -22.38
C SER A 68 -10.74 -0.37 -22.63
N GLN A 69 -10.50 -1.62 -22.23
CA GLN A 69 -11.47 -2.71 -22.34
C GLN A 69 -12.69 -2.46 -21.45
N ALA A 70 -12.49 -2.09 -20.18
CA ALA A 70 -13.58 -1.78 -19.27
C ALA A 70 -14.45 -0.61 -19.77
N ARG A 71 -13.84 0.42 -20.38
CA ARG A 71 -14.59 1.52 -21.01
C ARG A 71 -15.42 1.06 -22.20
N GLU A 72 -14.90 0.12 -22.99
CA GLU A 72 -15.62 -0.44 -24.12
C GLU A 72 -16.81 -1.29 -23.68
N ASP A 73 -16.62 -2.13 -22.66
CA ASP A 73 -17.70 -2.97 -22.10
C ASP A 73 -18.81 -2.12 -21.49
N VAL A 74 -18.46 -1.05 -20.78
CA VAL A 74 -19.44 -0.06 -20.27
C VAL A 74 -20.17 0.63 -21.41
N ARG A 75 -19.50 0.97 -22.51
CA ARG A 75 -20.14 1.58 -23.68
C ARG A 75 -21.15 0.62 -24.32
N LYS A 76 -20.77 -0.63 -24.53
CA LYS A 76 -21.67 -1.67 -25.07
C LYS A 76 -22.89 -1.88 -24.17
N SER A 77 -22.67 -2.02 -22.87
CA SER A 77 -23.76 -2.16 -21.89
C SER A 77 -24.70 -0.95 -21.89
N LEU A 78 -24.16 0.27 -22.05
CA LEU A 78 -24.97 1.47 -22.18
C LEU A 78 -25.82 1.44 -23.45
N ASP A 79 -25.27 1.00 -24.59
CA ASP A 79 -26.01 0.95 -25.85
C ASP A 79 -27.07 -0.18 -25.86
N GLU A 80 -26.80 -1.32 -25.23
CA GLU A 80 -27.81 -2.35 -24.94
C GLU A 80 -28.91 -1.80 -24.03
N THR A 81 -28.54 -1.06 -22.98
CA THR A 81 -29.52 -0.43 -22.06
C THR A 81 -30.39 0.59 -22.77
N LYS A 82 -29.83 1.39 -23.69
CA LYS A 82 -30.61 2.29 -24.56
C LYS A 82 -31.56 1.52 -25.46
N SER A 83 -31.08 0.44 -26.08
CA SER A 83 -31.90 -0.40 -26.95
C SER A 83 -33.08 -1.02 -26.20
N ILE A 84 -32.85 -1.52 -24.98
CA ILE A 84 -33.91 -2.02 -24.09
C ILE A 84 -34.89 -0.90 -23.74
N ARG A 85 -34.38 0.30 -23.39
CA ARG A 85 -35.22 1.45 -23.06
C ARG A 85 -36.11 1.85 -24.23
N ASP A 86 -35.55 1.93 -25.42
CA ASP A 86 -36.28 2.31 -26.63
C ASP A 86 -37.35 1.26 -26.92
N TRP A 87 -37.00 -0.03 -26.87
CA TRP A 87 -37.96 -1.13 -27.03
C TRP A 87 -39.10 -1.07 -26.01
N LEU A 88 -38.81 -0.89 -24.72
CA LEU A 88 -39.83 -0.73 -23.69
C LEU A 88 -40.70 0.52 -23.91
N GLY A 89 -40.12 1.61 -24.41
CA GLY A 89 -40.85 2.82 -24.79
C GLY A 89 -41.88 2.53 -25.88
N TYR A 90 -41.47 1.83 -26.95
CA TYR A 90 -42.38 1.42 -28.03
C TYR A 90 -43.47 0.47 -27.51
N GLU A 91 -43.09 -0.58 -26.80
CA GLU A 91 -44.03 -1.62 -26.33
C GLU A 91 -45.09 -1.03 -25.37
N THR A 92 -44.68 -0.12 -24.47
CA THR A 92 -45.58 0.47 -23.48
C THR A 92 -46.47 1.56 -24.06
N GLU A 93 -45.99 2.38 -25.00
CA GLU A 93 -46.81 3.41 -25.62
C GLU A 93 -47.82 2.83 -26.63
N GLU A 94 -47.42 1.85 -27.44
CA GLU A 94 -48.35 1.14 -28.33
C GLU A 94 -49.44 0.39 -27.54
N SER A 95 -49.05 -0.31 -26.47
CA SER A 95 -50.00 -0.98 -25.57
C SER A 95 -50.93 -0.01 -24.84
N LYS A 96 -50.48 1.22 -24.55
CA LYS A 96 -51.34 2.26 -23.98
C LYS A 96 -52.35 2.77 -24.99
N GLU A 97 -51.92 3.02 -26.23
CA GLU A 97 -52.81 3.57 -27.26
C GLU A 97 -53.89 2.57 -27.65
N THR A 98 -53.52 1.29 -27.83
CA THR A 98 -54.48 0.20 -28.03
C THR A 98 -55.44 0.06 -26.85
N ASN A 99 -54.98 0.19 -25.59
CA ASN A 99 -55.86 0.20 -24.42
C ASN A 99 -56.83 1.38 -24.41
N LYS A 100 -56.41 2.58 -24.84
CA LYS A 100 -57.31 3.73 -24.96
C LYS A 100 -58.41 3.45 -25.99
N ASP A 101 -58.03 2.87 -27.14
CA ASP A 101 -58.98 2.50 -28.20
C ASP A 101 -59.96 1.42 -27.74
N VAL A 102 -59.48 0.37 -27.06
CA VAL A 102 -60.34 -0.67 -26.47
C VAL A 102 -61.29 -0.06 -25.44
N LYS A 103 -60.80 0.83 -24.58
CA LYS A 103 -61.62 1.52 -23.57
C LYS A 103 -62.71 2.38 -24.22
N LYS A 104 -62.40 3.06 -25.33
CA LYS A 104 -63.38 3.84 -26.10
C LYS A 104 -64.46 2.94 -26.69
N ARG A 105 -64.08 1.84 -27.34
CA ARG A 105 -65.04 0.87 -27.90
C ARG A 105 -65.91 0.24 -26.83
N LEU A 106 -65.36 -0.04 -25.65
CA LEU A 106 -66.14 -0.54 -24.50
C LEU A 106 -67.19 0.46 -24.05
N LEU A 107 -66.84 1.75 -23.96
CA LEU A 107 -67.80 2.82 -23.64
C LEU A 107 -68.90 2.89 -24.70
N ASP A 108 -68.56 2.82 -25.99
CA ASP A 108 -69.55 2.85 -27.08
C ASP A 108 -70.52 1.65 -27.01
N ILE A 109 -69.99 0.46 -26.74
CA ILE A 109 -70.80 -0.76 -26.52
C ILE A 109 -71.68 -0.62 -25.28
N GLU A 110 -71.15 -0.11 -24.17
CA GLU A 110 -71.92 0.08 -22.93
C GLU A 110 -73.05 1.10 -23.12
N THR A 111 -72.81 2.13 -23.92
CA THR A 111 -73.82 3.14 -24.29
C THR A 111 -74.90 2.51 -25.17
N SER A 112 -74.50 1.75 -26.19
CA SER A 112 -75.41 1.00 -27.07
C SER A 112 -76.24 -0.03 -26.31
N LEU A 113 -75.65 -0.73 -25.33
CA LEU A 113 -76.36 -1.68 -24.47
C LEU A 113 -77.37 -0.99 -23.55
N ARG A 114 -77.04 0.21 -23.04
CA ARG A 114 -77.99 1.05 -22.29
C ARG A 114 -79.16 1.48 -23.16
N GLU A 115 -78.91 1.91 -24.40
CA GLU A 115 -79.96 2.27 -25.36
C GLU A 115 -80.86 1.07 -25.69
N ILE A 116 -80.28 -0.11 -25.99
CA ILE A 116 -81.02 -1.34 -26.24
C ILE A 116 -81.85 -1.75 -25.01
N LYS A 117 -81.32 -1.59 -23.79
CA LYS A 117 -82.06 -1.86 -22.54
C LYS A 117 -83.26 -0.92 -22.40
N MET A 118 -83.10 0.36 -22.73
CA MET A 118 -84.18 1.35 -22.71
C MET A 118 -85.23 1.08 -23.82
N GLU A 119 -84.81 0.58 -24.98
CA GLU A 119 -85.72 0.17 -26.08
C GLU A 119 -86.48 -1.12 -25.75
N LYS A 120 -85.82 -2.10 -25.09
CA LYS A 120 -86.46 -3.35 -24.60
C LYS A 120 -87.49 -3.10 -23.50
N SER A 121 -87.37 -2.04 -22.70
CA SER A 121 -88.41 -1.68 -21.72
C SER A 121 -89.72 -1.17 -22.35
N LYS A 122 -89.77 -0.90 -23.66
CA LYS A 122 -91.01 -0.57 -24.39
C LYS A 122 -91.73 -1.78 -24.99
N THR A 123 -91.11 -2.95 -25.03
CA THR A 123 -91.74 -4.18 -25.54
C THR A 123 -91.76 -5.25 -24.43
N LYS A 124 -92.97 -5.63 -24.02
CA LYS A 124 -93.22 -6.64 -22.99
C LYS A 124 -92.73 -8.00 -23.50
N VAL A 125 -91.48 -8.36 -23.20
CA VAL A 125 -90.94 -9.71 -23.43
C VAL A 125 -91.07 -10.51 -22.14
N GLU A 126 -91.91 -11.53 -22.23
CA GLU A 126 -92.18 -12.57 -21.25
C GLU A 126 -90.93 -13.38 -20.86
N SER A 127 -90.87 -13.69 -19.56
CA SER A 127 -90.20 -14.83 -18.92
C SER A 127 -88.79 -15.22 -19.42
N VAL A 128 -87.76 -14.64 -18.81
CA VAL A 128 -86.46 -15.31 -18.68
C VAL A 128 -86.41 -16.00 -17.32
N THR A 129 -86.26 -17.32 -17.40
CA THR A 129 -86.49 -18.34 -16.37
C THR A 129 -85.56 -18.24 -15.15
N PRO A 130 -85.99 -18.71 -13.96
CA PRO A 130 -85.14 -18.86 -12.76
C PRO A 130 -83.83 -19.66 -13.00
N SER A 131 -83.83 -20.52 -14.01
CA SER A 131 -82.68 -21.32 -14.46
C SER A 131 -81.47 -20.46 -14.87
N THR A 132 -81.70 -19.32 -15.53
CA THR A 132 -80.62 -18.44 -16.01
C THR A 132 -79.90 -17.71 -14.88
N LYS A 133 -80.62 -17.29 -13.83
CA LYS A 133 -80.02 -16.66 -12.64
C LYS A 133 -79.16 -17.63 -11.85
N LYS A 134 -79.59 -18.90 -11.76
CA LYS A 134 -78.81 -19.96 -11.11
C LYS A 134 -77.53 -20.27 -11.89
N MET A 135 -77.62 -20.33 -13.22
CA MET A 135 -76.46 -20.49 -14.08
C MET A 135 -75.48 -19.30 -13.95
N GLU A 136 -75.97 -18.08 -13.78
CA GLU A 136 -75.13 -16.89 -13.54
C GLU A 136 -74.39 -16.96 -12.19
N THR A 137 -75.04 -17.42 -11.13
CA THR A 137 -74.38 -17.63 -9.83
C THR A 137 -73.35 -18.76 -9.88
N ASP A 138 -73.64 -19.83 -10.62
CA ASP A 138 -72.73 -20.96 -10.78
C ASP A 138 -71.48 -20.54 -11.58
N ILE A 139 -71.64 -19.75 -12.65
CA ILE A 139 -70.53 -19.18 -13.42
C ILE A 139 -69.66 -18.26 -12.57
N LYS A 140 -70.25 -17.41 -11.72
CA LYS A 140 -69.49 -16.53 -10.81
C LYS A 140 -68.69 -17.34 -9.79
N THR A 141 -69.28 -18.41 -9.25
CA THR A 141 -68.62 -19.29 -8.28
C THR A 141 -67.46 -20.05 -8.92
N LEU A 142 -67.67 -20.62 -10.12
CA LEU A 142 -66.60 -21.28 -10.88
C LEU A 142 -65.48 -20.31 -11.26
N SER A 143 -65.81 -19.06 -11.60
CA SER A 143 -64.81 -18.03 -11.90
C SER A 143 -63.97 -17.68 -10.67
N ALA A 144 -64.59 -17.59 -9.49
CA ALA A 144 -63.88 -17.36 -8.23
C ALA A 144 -62.95 -18.54 -7.88
N GLN A 145 -63.42 -19.78 -8.05
CA GLN A 145 -62.61 -20.98 -7.84
C GLN A 145 -61.43 -21.06 -8.82
N LEU A 146 -61.63 -20.67 -10.08
CA LEU A 146 -60.56 -20.62 -11.07
C LEU A 146 -59.48 -19.59 -10.71
N GLU A 147 -59.88 -18.44 -10.18
CA GLU A 147 -58.94 -17.41 -9.75
C GLU A 147 -58.16 -17.82 -8.49
N GLU A 148 -58.81 -18.56 -7.57
CA GLU A 148 -58.15 -19.17 -6.43
C GLU A 148 -57.12 -20.25 -6.86
N LEU A 149 -57.44 -21.05 -7.88
CA LEU A 149 -56.49 -22.01 -8.44
C LEU A 149 -55.32 -21.32 -9.14
N ARG A 150 -55.55 -20.22 -9.86
CA ARG A 150 -54.46 -19.43 -10.48
C ARG A 150 -53.52 -18.83 -9.44
N THR A 151 -54.06 -18.28 -8.35
CA THR A 151 -53.25 -17.72 -7.26
C THR A 151 -52.43 -18.80 -6.55
N LYS A 152 -53.04 -19.95 -6.25
CA LYS A 152 -52.34 -21.13 -5.70
C LYS A 152 -51.24 -21.65 -6.65
N TRP A 153 -51.52 -21.73 -7.95
CA TRP A 153 -50.53 -22.12 -8.96
C TRP A 153 -49.37 -21.12 -9.03
N GLY A 154 -49.65 -19.82 -8.97
CA GLY A 154 -48.64 -18.77 -8.90
C GLY A 154 -47.75 -18.89 -7.66
N ALA A 155 -48.34 -19.14 -6.49
CA ALA A 155 -47.59 -19.36 -5.25
C ALA A 155 -46.67 -20.60 -5.35
N LEU A 156 -47.18 -21.72 -5.85
CA LEU A 156 -46.42 -22.96 -6.03
C LEU A 156 -45.26 -22.79 -7.03
N LYS A 157 -45.50 -22.07 -8.13
CA LYS A 157 -44.47 -21.74 -9.12
C LYS A 157 -43.34 -20.91 -8.51
N ASN A 158 -43.68 -19.91 -7.70
CA ASN A 158 -42.70 -19.07 -7.02
C ASN A 158 -41.88 -19.87 -6.00
N GLU A 159 -42.52 -20.75 -5.26
CA GLU A 159 -41.83 -21.63 -4.30
C GLU A 159 -40.89 -22.61 -5.00
N THR A 160 -41.32 -23.19 -6.12
CA THR A 160 -40.49 -24.06 -6.96
C THR A 160 -39.31 -23.30 -7.57
N SER A 161 -39.51 -22.03 -7.93
CA SER A 161 -38.42 -21.19 -8.44
C SER A 161 -37.39 -20.89 -7.36
N ARG A 162 -37.82 -20.60 -6.13
CA ARG A 162 -36.91 -20.40 -4.98
C ARG A 162 -36.15 -21.68 -4.64
N THR A 163 -36.82 -22.83 -4.61
CA THR A 163 -36.13 -24.10 -4.32
C THR A 163 -35.11 -24.42 -5.41
N LEU A 164 -35.43 -24.15 -6.69
CA LEU A 164 -34.48 -24.30 -7.79
C LEU A 164 -33.27 -23.34 -7.67
N GLU A 165 -33.49 -22.07 -7.32
CA GLU A 165 -32.40 -21.11 -7.09
C GLU A 165 -31.49 -21.55 -5.94
N THR A 166 -32.07 -21.99 -4.81
CA THR A 166 -31.27 -22.50 -3.69
C THR A 166 -30.48 -23.75 -4.07
N SER A 167 -31.08 -24.67 -4.84
CA SER A 167 -30.40 -25.87 -5.34
C SER A 167 -29.23 -25.52 -6.28
N ASN A 168 -29.44 -24.58 -7.20
CA ASN A 168 -28.39 -24.11 -8.11
C ASN A 168 -27.24 -23.43 -7.37
N LYS A 169 -27.54 -22.67 -6.31
CA LYS A 169 -26.52 -22.04 -5.46
C LYS A 169 -25.66 -23.11 -4.76
N THR A 170 -26.29 -24.10 -4.14
CA THR A 170 -25.59 -25.24 -3.53
C THR A 170 -24.75 -26.01 -4.54
N LEU A 171 -25.27 -26.22 -5.76
CA LEU A 171 -24.55 -26.91 -6.84
C LEU A 171 -23.33 -26.09 -7.30
N HIS A 172 -23.44 -24.77 -7.36
CA HIS A 172 -22.29 -23.91 -7.66
C HIS A 172 -21.22 -23.96 -6.55
N GLU A 173 -21.62 -24.01 -5.29
CA GLU A 173 -20.71 -24.20 -4.15
C GLU A 173 -19.99 -25.56 -4.24
N ILE A 174 -20.71 -26.65 -4.54
CA ILE A 174 -20.14 -27.99 -4.79
C ILE A 174 -19.18 -27.98 -5.97
N LYS A 175 -19.50 -27.30 -7.07
CA LYS A 175 -18.64 -27.22 -8.25
C LYS A 175 -17.33 -26.44 -7.99
N ASN A 176 -17.30 -25.56 -6.98
CA ASN A 176 -16.12 -24.77 -6.63
C ASN A 176 -15.19 -25.48 -5.61
N LEU A 177 -15.66 -26.50 -4.90
CA LEU A 177 -14.85 -27.31 -3.98
C LEU A 177 -13.61 -27.98 -4.62
N PRO A 178 -13.66 -28.52 -5.86
CA PRO A 178 -12.48 -29.08 -6.53
C PRO A 178 -11.34 -28.07 -6.77
N LYS A 179 -11.65 -26.78 -6.97
CA LYS A 179 -10.62 -25.73 -7.12
C LYS A 179 -9.89 -25.46 -5.80
N GLN A 180 -10.57 -25.61 -4.67
CA GLN A 180 -9.96 -25.54 -3.34
C GLN A 180 -9.06 -26.76 -3.08
N LEU A 181 -9.45 -27.95 -3.54
CA LEU A 181 -8.63 -29.17 -3.43
C LEU A 181 -7.36 -29.10 -4.28
N SER A 182 -7.43 -28.56 -5.50
CA SER A 182 -6.27 -28.30 -6.36
C SER A 182 -5.25 -27.33 -5.72
N ALA A 183 -5.72 -26.34 -4.97
CA ALA A 183 -4.82 -25.44 -4.23
C ALA A 183 -4.08 -26.19 -3.10
N ASN A 184 -4.73 -27.17 -2.48
CA ASN A 184 -4.10 -28.03 -1.46
C ASN A 184 -3.08 -29.00 -2.06
N GLU A 185 -3.32 -29.58 -3.25
CA GLU A 185 -2.31 -30.40 -3.96
C GLU A 185 -1.04 -29.60 -4.25
N LYS A 186 -1.18 -28.32 -4.65
CA LYS A 186 -0.03 -27.44 -4.89
C LYS A 186 0.74 -27.10 -3.61
N VAL A 187 0.04 -27.00 -2.47
CA VAL A 187 0.69 -26.84 -1.15
C VAL A 187 1.45 -28.12 -0.77
N GLU A 188 0.89 -29.30 -1.06
CA GLU A 188 1.54 -30.58 -0.78
C GLU A 188 2.80 -30.81 -1.63
N GLU A 189 2.78 -30.42 -2.91
CA GLU A 189 3.97 -30.42 -3.77
C GLU A 189 5.06 -29.47 -3.26
N GLN A 190 4.68 -28.26 -2.82
CA GLN A 190 5.64 -27.33 -2.21
C GLN A 190 6.23 -27.89 -0.92
N LEU A 191 5.44 -28.59 -0.12
CA LEU A 191 5.88 -29.20 1.13
C LEU A 191 6.89 -30.34 0.87
N LYS A 192 6.65 -31.18 -0.16
CA LYS A 192 7.62 -32.18 -0.63
C LYS A 192 8.91 -31.56 -1.16
N ALA A 193 8.82 -30.45 -1.89
CA ALA A 193 10.00 -29.73 -2.39
C ALA A 193 10.85 -29.15 -1.25
N VAL A 194 10.22 -28.58 -0.22
CA VAL A 194 10.90 -28.12 0.99
C VAL A 194 11.55 -29.28 1.72
N GLN A 195 10.87 -30.42 1.85
CA GLN A 195 11.42 -31.61 2.51
C GLN A 195 12.65 -32.16 1.78
N SER A 196 12.62 -32.22 0.45
CA SER A 196 13.78 -32.61 -0.36
C SER A 196 14.96 -31.63 -0.25
N ALA A 197 14.68 -30.33 -0.12
CA ALA A 197 15.74 -29.33 0.11
C ALA A 197 16.39 -29.50 1.48
N VAL A 198 15.62 -29.84 2.52
CA VAL A 198 16.13 -30.14 3.86
C VAL A 198 17.00 -31.40 3.86
N GLU A 199 16.57 -32.46 3.16
CA GLU A 199 17.34 -33.70 2.97
C GLU A 199 18.69 -33.41 2.29
N ASN A 200 18.69 -32.64 1.20
CA ASN A 200 19.91 -32.24 0.50
C ASN A 200 20.88 -31.42 1.38
N VAL A 201 20.35 -30.53 2.23
CA VAL A 201 21.18 -29.77 3.18
C VAL A 201 21.77 -30.70 4.24
N SER A 202 21.00 -31.67 4.73
CA SER A 202 21.45 -32.69 5.68
C SER A 202 22.56 -33.57 5.08
N GLU A 203 22.38 -34.04 3.85
CA GLU A 203 23.39 -34.82 3.12
C GLU A 203 24.66 -34.01 2.86
N ARG A 204 24.55 -32.73 2.48
CA ARG A 204 25.72 -31.84 2.33
C ARG A 204 26.46 -31.62 3.65
N LEU A 205 25.74 -31.53 4.76
CA LEU A 205 26.33 -31.40 6.09
C LEU A 205 27.07 -32.68 6.51
N ASN A 206 26.51 -33.84 6.16
CA ASN A 206 27.11 -35.15 6.43
C ASN A 206 28.27 -35.47 5.48
N SER A 207 28.23 -34.99 4.24
CA SER A 207 29.28 -35.19 3.24
C SER A 207 30.46 -34.22 3.40
N ALA A 208 30.26 -33.07 4.05
CA ALA A 208 31.34 -32.16 4.46
C ALA A 208 32.15 -32.64 5.68
N ARG A 209 31.90 -33.85 6.20
CA ARG A 209 32.70 -34.51 7.22
C ARG A 209 33.78 -35.36 6.54
N ASP A 210 34.97 -34.78 6.38
CA ASP A 210 36.18 -35.50 5.95
C ASP A 210 36.68 -36.49 7.02
N PRO A 211 37.46 -37.53 6.65
CA PRO A 211 37.70 -38.69 7.47
C PRO A 211 38.60 -38.40 8.69
N VAL A 212 38.23 -39.06 9.78
CA VAL A 212 38.86 -39.06 11.10
C VAL A 212 40.35 -39.35 11.02
N VAL A 213 41.18 -38.33 11.29
CA VAL A 213 42.48 -38.54 11.93
C VAL A 213 42.18 -38.90 13.39
N GLN A 214 42.61 -40.08 13.84
CA GLN A 214 42.53 -40.45 15.25
C GLN A 214 43.37 -39.46 16.07
N ILE A 215 42.71 -38.45 16.61
CA ILE A 215 43.23 -37.62 17.68
C ILE A 215 42.66 -38.22 18.97
N ASP A 216 43.55 -38.60 19.89
CA ASP A 216 43.16 -39.10 21.20
C ASP A 216 42.39 -38.02 21.96
N LEU A 217 41.06 -38.18 22.00
CA LEU A 217 40.12 -37.23 22.60
C LEU A 217 40.33 -37.09 24.11
N HIS A 218 41.00 -38.05 24.76
CA HIS A 218 41.17 -38.05 26.19
C HIS A 218 42.14 -36.95 26.68
N GLU A 219 43.23 -36.74 25.95
CA GLU A 219 44.29 -35.78 26.31
C GLU A 219 43.87 -34.32 26.05
N GLN A 220 43.01 -34.06 25.05
CA GLN A 220 42.50 -32.71 24.75
C GLN A 220 41.26 -32.31 25.56
N LEU A 221 40.53 -33.28 26.14
CA LEU A 221 39.37 -33.01 26.98
C LEU A 221 39.73 -32.86 28.46
N GLN A 222 40.91 -33.32 28.89
CA GLN A 222 41.40 -33.15 30.27
C GLN A 222 41.46 -31.69 30.73
N PRO A 223 41.96 -30.71 29.92
CA PRO A 223 41.94 -29.30 30.29
C PRO A 223 40.53 -28.70 30.35
N LEU A 224 39.58 -29.25 29.57
CA LEU A 224 38.18 -28.84 29.58
C LEU A 224 37.45 -29.42 30.79
N GLN A 225 37.77 -30.65 31.19
CA GLN A 225 37.23 -31.32 32.36
C GLN A 225 37.73 -30.65 33.64
N GLU A 226 39.02 -30.36 33.77
CA GLU A 226 39.58 -29.58 34.88
C GLU A 226 38.97 -28.17 34.97
N LYS A 227 38.78 -27.49 33.82
CA LYS A 227 38.10 -26.19 33.79
C LYS A 227 36.63 -26.29 34.22
N MET A 228 35.94 -27.35 33.84
CA MET A 228 34.54 -27.56 34.21
C MET A 228 34.41 -27.91 35.71
N GLU A 229 35.36 -28.64 36.27
CA GLU A 229 35.41 -28.98 37.69
C GLU A 229 35.79 -27.76 38.57
N ALA A 230 36.72 -26.93 38.09
CA ALA A 230 37.06 -25.64 38.69
C ALA A 230 35.87 -24.65 38.61
N MET A 231 35.16 -24.63 37.49
CA MET A 231 33.95 -23.82 37.31
C MET A 231 32.80 -24.32 38.18
N SER A 232 32.66 -25.63 38.37
CA SER A 232 31.67 -26.23 39.26
C SER A 232 31.98 -25.89 40.73
N SER A 233 33.25 -25.93 41.14
CA SER A 233 33.69 -25.49 42.47
C SER A 233 33.48 -23.99 42.71
N ALA A 234 33.73 -23.16 41.69
CA ALA A 234 33.42 -21.72 41.74
C ALA A 234 31.90 -21.44 41.78
N MET A 235 31.10 -22.21 41.04
CA MET A 235 29.64 -22.10 41.06
C MET A 235 29.05 -22.53 42.40
N LYS A 236 29.64 -23.53 43.06
CA LYS A 236 29.21 -23.99 44.39
C LYS A 236 29.49 -22.92 45.46
N THR A 237 30.69 -22.33 45.46
CA THR A 237 31.04 -21.21 46.35
C THR A 237 30.22 -19.94 46.07
N MET A 238 29.82 -19.68 44.81
CA MET A 238 28.91 -18.58 44.46
C MET A 238 27.47 -18.84 44.92
N ARG A 239 26.99 -20.10 44.89
CA ARG A 239 25.65 -20.47 45.37
C ARG A 239 25.52 -20.30 46.87
N ASP A 240 26.55 -20.70 47.62
CA ASP A 240 26.59 -20.56 49.08
C ASP A 240 26.62 -19.08 49.50
N LYS A 241 27.26 -18.20 48.71
CA LYS A 241 27.23 -16.74 48.91
C LYS A 241 25.89 -16.09 48.50
N ARG A 242 25.18 -16.65 47.52
CA ARG A 242 23.90 -16.12 47.02
C ARG A 242 22.71 -16.47 47.93
N ALA A 243 22.81 -17.52 48.74
CA ALA A 243 21.79 -17.87 49.74
C ALA A 243 21.64 -16.83 50.88
N GLN A 244 22.54 -15.84 50.99
CA GLN A 244 22.54 -14.82 52.05
C GLN A 244 22.05 -13.42 51.62
N THR A 245 21.49 -13.22 50.42
CA THR A 245 20.92 -11.91 50.04
C THR A 245 19.53 -12.05 49.39
N PRO A 246 18.56 -11.14 49.71
CA PRO A 246 17.18 -11.26 49.20
C PRO A 246 17.07 -10.82 47.73
N PRO A 247 16.15 -11.40 46.93
CA PRO A 247 16.11 -11.19 45.49
C PRO A 247 15.40 -9.87 45.09
N THR A 248 15.92 -9.22 44.06
CA THR A 248 15.37 -8.00 43.43
C THR A 248 14.35 -8.35 42.32
N PRO A 249 13.29 -7.56 42.09
CA PRO A 249 12.15 -7.94 41.23
C PRO A 249 12.41 -7.93 39.72
N GLY A 250 11.70 -8.80 38.99
CA GLY A 250 11.87 -9.10 37.58
C GLY A 250 11.48 -8.02 36.58
N ARG A 251 12.04 -8.15 35.36
CA ARG A 251 11.80 -7.30 34.19
C ARG A 251 10.38 -7.55 33.63
N ASN A 252 9.58 -6.49 33.49
CA ASN A 252 8.19 -6.54 33.03
C ASN A 252 8.07 -6.50 31.49
N LEU A 253 7.64 -7.62 30.91
CA LEU A 253 7.27 -7.83 29.50
C LEU A 253 6.22 -6.84 28.96
N GLU A 254 5.42 -6.27 29.85
CA GLU A 254 4.36 -5.32 29.52
C GLU A 254 4.89 -4.00 28.95
N ARG A 255 6.11 -3.60 29.35
CA ARG A 255 6.74 -2.36 28.86
C ARG A 255 7.27 -2.52 27.44
N GLU A 256 7.72 -3.72 27.06
CA GLU A 256 8.18 -4.02 25.70
C GLU A 256 7.02 -4.07 24.70
N LEU A 257 5.87 -4.61 25.10
CA LEU A 257 4.68 -4.64 24.24
C LEU A 257 4.10 -3.24 23.99
N ALA A 258 4.13 -2.35 24.98
CA ALA A 258 3.71 -0.97 24.81
C ALA A 258 4.62 -0.19 23.84
N GLU A 259 5.92 -0.52 23.81
CA GLU A 259 6.89 0.15 22.93
C GLU A 259 6.77 -0.33 21.47
N ALA A 260 6.35 -1.58 21.25
CA ALA A 260 6.07 -2.12 19.92
C ALA A 260 4.84 -1.47 19.27
N HIS A 261 3.75 -1.28 20.03
CA HIS A 261 2.52 -0.64 19.51
C HIS A 261 2.72 0.85 19.18
N LYS A 262 3.63 1.54 19.87
CA LYS A 262 3.98 2.93 19.55
C LYS A 262 4.74 3.08 18.22
N LYS A 263 5.40 2.02 17.73
CA LYS A 263 6.11 2.02 16.43
C LYS A 263 5.19 1.80 15.23
N LEU A 264 4.00 1.21 15.40
CA LEU A 264 3.01 1.04 14.32
C LEU A 264 2.19 2.30 14.01
N THR A 265 2.02 3.18 14.99
CA THR A 265 1.11 4.35 14.89
C THR A 265 1.75 5.60 14.28
N ASN A 266 3.06 5.59 14.02
CA ASN A 266 3.77 6.63 13.27
C ASN A 266 4.85 5.98 12.40
N PRO A 267 4.55 5.59 11.15
CA PRO A 267 5.57 5.03 10.28
C PRO A 267 6.59 6.13 9.97
N LYS A 268 7.84 5.92 10.40
CA LYS A 268 8.96 6.69 9.87
C LYS A 268 9.07 6.34 8.38
N PRO A 269 9.09 7.32 7.47
CA PRO A 269 9.17 7.05 6.05
C PRO A 269 10.43 6.25 5.74
N SER A 270 10.27 5.24 4.89
CA SER A 270 11.39 4.42 4.41
C SER A 270 12.36 5.28 3.61
N TYR A 271 13.65 4.95 3.64
CA TYR A 271 14.70 5.69 2.93
C TYR A 271 14.39 5.86 1.43
N ALA A 272 13.76 4.86 0.82
CA ALA A 272 13.31 4.91 -0.57
C ALA A 272 12.17 5.92 -0.82
N GLU A 273 11.26 6.06 0.15
CA GLU A 273 10.12 6.99 0.08
C GLU A 273 10.56 8.45 0.30
N ALA A 274 11.59 8.65 1.14
CA ALA A 274 12.23 9.95 1.31
C ALA A 274 13.04 10.39 0.08
N ALA A 275 13.58 9.44 -0.69
CA ALA A 275 14.34 9.70 -1.92
C ALA A 275 13.45 9.90 -3.17
N ALA A 276 12.26 9.28 -3.20
CA ALA A 276 11.33 9.36 -4.34
C ALA A 276 10.53 10.69 -4.41
N LYS A 277 10.49 11.50 -3.34
CA LYS A 277 9.94 12.86 -3.39
C LYS A 277 10.96 13.81 -4.02
N SER A 278 10.88 13.97 -5.35
CA SER A 278 11.48 15.14 -5.99
C SER A 278 10.84 16.41 -5.42
N PRO A 279 11.63 17.43 -5.00
CA PRO A 279 11.07 18.69 -4.55
C PRO A 279 10.31 19.31 -5.73
N THR A 280 8.98 19.40 -5.62
CA THR A 280 8.23 20.28 -6.51
C THR A 280 8.81 21.69 -6.39
N PRO A 281 9.00 22.44 -7.51
CA PRO A 281 9.55 23.78 -7.47
C PRO A 281 8.55 24.72 -6.80
N GLN A 282 8.56 24.76 -5.47
CA GLN A 282 7.86 25.80 -4.74
C GLN A 282 8.66 27.09 -4.87
N PRO A 283 7.99 28.25 -5.04
CA PRO A 283 8.67 29.53 -5.05
C PRO A 283 9.41 29.71 -3.72
N ASN A 284 10.74 29.74 -3.79
CA ASN A 284 11.59 29.90 -2.60
C ASN A 284 11.47 31.34 -2.08
N HIS A 285 10.54 31.60 -1.17
CA HIS A 285 10.40 32.88 -0.48
C HIS A 285 11.54 33.07 0.53
N THR A 286 12.67 33.59 0.04
CA THR A 286 13.92 33.70 0.80
C THR A 286 14.26 35.15 1.12
N LEU A 287 14.53 35.43 2.39
CA LEU A 287 15.00 36.72 2.88
C LEU A 287 16.44 36.63 3.37
N ILE A 288 17.24 37.60 2.97
CA ILE A 288 18.62 37.77 3.44
C ILE A 288 18.63 38.97 4.38
N VAL A 289 18.95 38.70 5.64
CA VAL A 289 19.12 39.73 6.68
C VAL A 289 20.60 39.87 6.96
N SER A 290 21.10 41.10 6.87
CA SER A 290 22.49 41.45 7.16
C SER A 290 22.53 42.59 8.16
N SER A 291 23.52 42.61 9.06
CA SER A 291 23.73 43.79 9.89
C SER A 291 24.54 44.84 9.15
N LYS A 292 24.32 46.12 9.49
CA LYS A 292 25.13 47.24 9.01
C LYS A 292 26.43 47.42 9.81
N ASP A 293 26.47 46.92 11.04
CA ASP A 293 27.62 47.09 11.93
C ASP A 293 28.63 45.96 11.75
N LYS A 294 29.87 46.34 11.43
CA LYS A 294 30.94 45.38 11.13
C LYS A 294 31.39 44.54 12.34
N THR A 295 31.02 44.94 13.55
CA THR A 295 31.32 44.22 14.81
C THR A 295 30.33 43.10 15.11
N HIS A 296 29.16 43.08 14.45
CA HIS A 296 28.16 42.05 14.70
C HIS A 296 28.56 40.71 14.07
N THR A 297 28.50 39.65 14.86
CA THR A 297 28.61 38.28 14.33
C THR A 297 27.25 37.82 13.80
N GLY A 298 27.23 36.80 12.94
CA GLY A 298 25.97 36.23 12.46
C GLY A 298 25.06 35.68 13.57
N GLU A 299 25.57 35.50 14.79
CA GLU A 299 24.79 35.15 15.98
C GLU A 299 24.08 36.35 16.60
N HIS A 300 24.74 37.52 16.65
CA HIS A 300 24.08 38.78 17.02
C HIS A 300 22.92 39.10 16.06
N VAL A 301 23.12 38.88 14.76
CA VAL A 301 22.05 39.05 13.75
C VAL A 301 20.89 38.10 14.00
N LEU A 302 21.15 36.84 14.38
CA LEU A 302 20.10 35.89 14.74
C LEU A 302 19.32 36.31 15.99
N GLN A 303 20.01 36.86 16.98
CA GLN A 303 19.38 37.33 18.21
C GLN A 303 18.45 38.52 17.95
N ILE A 304 18.90 39.50 17.17
CA ILE A 304 18.09 40.64 16.71
C ILE A 304 16.85 40.13 15.95
N ILE A 305 17.01 39.12 15.10
CA ILE A 305 15.90 38.53 14.35
C ILE A 305 14.87 37.87 15.30
N ARG A 306 15.33 37.12 16.31
CA ARG A 306 14.44 36.47 17.29
C ARG A 306 13.67 37.48 18.14
N GLU A 307 14.30 38.59 18.50
CA GLU A 307 13.64 39.67 19.25
C GLU A 307 12.65 40.46 18.39
N ALA A 308 12.92 40.60 17.08
CA ALA A 308 12.03 41.30 16.16
C ALA A 308 10.85 40.43 15.68
N ILE A 309 11.05 39.13 15.54
CA ILE A 309 10.01 38.16 15.18
C ILE A 309 9.55 37.45 16.46
N ASP A 310 8.65 38.08 17.19
CA ASP A 310 7.91 37.40 18.25
C ASP A 310 6.97 36.38 17.59
N THR A 311 7.40 35.12 17.52
CA THR A 311 6.67 34.02 16.88
C THR A 311 5.31 33.74 17.53
N LYS A 312 5.08 34.24 18.76
CA LYS A 312 3.80 34.10 19.47
C LYS A 312 2.79 35.20 19.09
N LYS A 313 3.26 36.41 18.80
CA LYS A 313 2.40 37.56 18.46
C LYS A 313 2.27 37.81 16.96
N SER A 314 3.28 37.43 16.19
CA SER A 314 3.38 37.77 14.77
C SER A 314 2.64 36.83 13.83
N GLY A 315 2.37 35.60 14.25
CA GLY A 315 1.85 34.53 13.38
C GLY A 315 2.78 34.08 12.24
N ALA A 316 3.84 34.84 11.94
CA ALA A 316 4.72 34.60 10.81
C ALA A 316 5.62 33.38 11.02
N LYS A 317 5.55 32.42 10.09
CA LYS A 317 6.28 31.16 10.18
C LYS A 317 7.57 31.18 9.37
N VAL A 318 8.68 30.89 10.04
CA VAL A 318 9.99 30.66 9.38
C VAL A 318 10.22 29.17 9.27
N GLU A 319 10.38 28.67 8.05
CA GLU A 319 10.59 27.24 7.75
C GLU A 319 12.03 26.83 8.06
N ARG A 320 13.00 27.65 7.64
CA ARG A 320 14.42 27.34 7.80
C ARG A 320 15.25 28.59 8.02
N VAL A 321 16.22 28.50 8.92
CA VAL A 321 17.20 29.55 9.20
C VAL A 321 18.58 29.02 8.90
N ARG A 322 19.37 29.75 8.12
CA ARG A 322 20.76 29.41 7.79
C ARG A 322 21.67 30.61 8.04
N LYS A 323 22.71 30.41 8.86
CA LYS A 323 23.81 31.38 9.03
C LYS A 323 24.70 31.34 7.79
N ALA A 324 24.95 32.51 7.20
CA ALA A 324 25.86 32.67 6.07
C ALA A 324 27.12 33.43 6.51
N ARG A 325 28.15 33.41 5.66
CA ARG A 325 29.38 34.19 5.88
C ARG A 325 29.06 35.69 5.75
N ASN A 326 29.92 36.54 6.32
CA ASN A 326 29.82 38.00 6.25
C ASN A 326 28.59 38.60 6.94
N GLN A 327 28.26 38.12 8.15
CA GLN A 327 27.24 38.73 9.02
C GLN A 327 25.83 38.66 8.40
N LYS A 328 25.59 37.63 7.58
CA LYS A 328 24.32 37.40 6.89
C LYS A 328 23.60 36.19 7.48
N VAL A 329 22.29 36.29 7.56
CA VAL A 329 21.38 35.22 7.93
C VAL A 329 20.35 35.09 6.82
N ILE A 330 20.14 33.86 6.35
CA ILE A 330 19.18 33.54 5.31
C ILE A 330 17.97 32.88 5.98
N LEU A 331 16.80 33.46 5.78
CA LEU A 331 15.52 32.98 6.28
C LEU A 331 14.70 32.45 5.09
N LYS A 332 14.21 31.23 5.20
CA LYS A 332 13.26 30.64 4.26
C LYS A 332 11.86 30.67 4.88
N CYS A 333 10.92 31.26 4.17
CA CYS A 333 9.50 31.36 4.55
C CYS A 333 8.68 30.40 3.68
N SER A 334 7.62 29.84 4.26
CA SER A 334 6.69 28.95 3.54
C SER A 334 5.74 29.71 2.62
N THR A 335 5.37 30.93 2.98
CA THR A 335 4.43 31.76 2.20
C THR A 335 5.04 33.11 1.86
N LYS A 336 4.53 33.74 0.80
CA LYS A 336 4.90 35.11 0.41
C LYS A 336 4.45 36.13 1.46
N GLU A 337 3.30 35.90 2.10
CA GLU A 337 2.75 36.76 3.15
C GLU A 337 3.65 36.77 4.40
N ASP A 338 4.12 35.60 4.84
CA ASP A 338 5.08 35.47 5.95
C ASP A 338 6.38 36.25 5.65
N MET A 339 6.86 36.15 4.41
CA MET A 339 8.06 36.83 3.94
C MET A 339 7.88 38.36 3.98
N GLU A 340 6.79 38.89 3.45
CA GLU A 340 6.52 40.32 3.47
C GLU A 340 6.30 40.86 4.89
N ALA A 341 5.59 40.11 5.76
CA ALA A 341 5.40 40.47 7.15
C ALA A 341 6.72 40.57 7.92
N ILE A 342 7.62 39.60 7.72
CA ILE A 342 8.96 39.60 8.33
C ILE A 342 9.82 40.72 7.75
N GLN A 343 9.77 40.94 6.44
CA GLN A 343 10.52 42.00 5.77
C GLN A 343 10.13 43.39 6.31
N ASN A 344 8.83 43.66 6.44
CA ASN A 344 8.34 44.94 6.94
C ASN A 344 8.74 45.19 8.39
N LYS A 345 8.65 44.17 9.26
CA LYS A 345 9.09 44.28 10.66
C LYS A 345 10.59 44.53 10.81
N MET A 346 11.39 43.92 9.97
CA MET A 346 12.85 44.08 10.01
C MET A 346 13.31 45.41 9.42
N ARG A 347 12.60 45.95 8.42
CA ARG A 347 12.89 47.28 7.87
C ARG A 347 12.67 48.41 8.88
N SER A 348 11.83 48.20 9.88
CA SER A 348 11.61 49.16 10.97
C SER A 348 12.83 49.35 11.88
N ARG A 349 13.81 48.44 11.87
CA ARG A 349 15.05 48.55 12.67
C ARG A 349 16.18 49.15 11.82
N LYS A 350 16.80 50.24 12.30
CA LYS A 350 17.85 50.97 11.57
C LYS A 350 19.16 50.17 11.42
N GLU A 351 19.42 49.22 12.32
CA GLU A 351 20.68 48.46 12.49
C GLU A 351 20.85 47.29 11.50
N ILE A 352 19.80 46.91 10.78
CA ILE A 352 19.79 45.76 9.86
C ILE A 352 19.38 46.17 8.45
N LYS A 353 19.91 45.46 7.45
CA LYS A 353 19.58 45.58 6.04
C LYS A 353 18.94 44.27 5.58
N VAL A 354 17.75 44.36 5.00
CA VAL A 354 16.97 43.22 4.52
C VAL A 354 16.80 43.26 3.02
N GLU A 355 17.20 42.18 2.36
CA GLU A 355 17.10 41.98 0.92
C GLU A 355 16.27 40.73 0.63
N ALA A 356 15.31 40.82 -0.27
CA ALA A 356 14.61 39.64 -0.79
C ALA A 356 15.49 38.99 -1.86
N ALA A 357 15.76 37.69 -1.74
CA ALA A 357 16.52 36.98 -2.76
C ALA A 357 15.65 36.83 -4.01
N LYS A 358 16.12 37.31 -5.17
CA LYS A 358 15.46 37.04 -6.45
C LYS A 358 15.61 35.55 -6.75
N ALA A 359 14.49 34.87 -7.04
CA ALA A 359 14.53 33.52 -7.57
C ALA A 359 15.31 33.55 -8.90
N ALA A 360 16.42 32.83 -8.97
CA ALA A 360 17.01 32.54 -10.27
C ALA A 360 16.02 31.64 -11.00
N ASN A 361 15.48 32.12 -12.12
CA ASN A 361 14.76 31.28 -13.07
C ASN A 361 15.69 30.11 -13.43
N PRO A 362 15.23 28.85 -13.38
CA PRO A 362 15.99 27.76 -13.96
C PRO A 362 15.92 27.95 -15.48
N CYS A 363 16.93 28.61 -16.05
CA CYS A 363 17.13 28.67 -17.50
C CYS A 363 17.35 27.25 -18.02
N SER A 364 16.43 26.83 -18.89
CA SER A 364 16.70 26.26 -20.21
C SER A 364 18.12 25.72 -20.44
N SER A 365 18.23 24.40 -20.49
CA SER A 365 19.25 23.68 -21.26
C SER A 365 18.58 22.55 -22.00
#